data_AF-A0A6B3GMK4-F1
#
_entry.id   AF-A0A6B3GMK4-F1
#
_cell.length_a   1.000
_cell.length_b   1.000
_cell.length_c   1.000
_cell.angle_alpha   90.00
_cell.angle_beta   90.00
_cell.angle_gamma   90.00
#
_symmetry.space_group_name_H-M   'P 1'
#
loop_
_entity.id
_entity.type
_entity.pdbx_description
1 polymer ?
#
loop_
_entity_poly.entity_id
_entity_poly.type
_entity_poly.pdbx_seq_one_letter_code
_entity_poly.pdbx_strand_id
1 'polypeptide(L)'
;MAYVMARHRGRLATAATGWVVVSQAFPFVLVIIPLFLILKNLHLINTLWGLILVYVVWSLPFALWMLAGYVRAVPAELEEAAAVDGAGRVRTLVSVVAPLLAPGIVATALFAFITAWNEFF
;
A
#
# COMPACT_ATOMS: atom_id res chain seq x y z
N MET A 1 0.40 7.80 2.61
CA MET A 1 1.29 6.91 3.40
C MET A 1 2.59 6.60 2.64
N ALA A 2 2.53 5.90 1.50
CA ALA A 2 3.73 5.54 0.73
C ALA A 2 4.64 6.74 0.37
N TYR A 3 4.07 7.87 -0.06
CA TYR A 3 4.84 9.09 -0.34
C TYR A 3 5.64 9.61 0.87
N VAL A 4 5.00 9.66 2.05
CA VAL A 4 5.63 10.08 3.31
C VAL A 4 6.71 9.10 3.75
N MET A 5 6.47 7.79 3.61
CA MET A 5 7.44 6.72 3.94
C MET A 5 8.65 6.68 3.00
N ALA A 6 8.49 7.16 1.77
CA ALA A 6 9.54 7.21 0.77
C ALA A 6 10.43 8.45 0.92
N ARG A 7 9.83 9.64 1.16
CA ARG A 7 10.54 10.91 1.30
C ARG A 7 11.23 11.10 2.65
N HIS A 8 10.75 10.47 3.73
CA HIS A 8 11.42 10.50 5.03
C HIS A 8 12.30 9.25 5.24
N ARG A 9 13.63 9.40 5.06
CA ARG A 9 14.65 8.36 5.34
C ARG A 9 14.95 8.23 6.84
N GLY A 10 13.93 7.92 7.65
CA GLY A 10 14.09 7.65 9.09
C GLY A 10 14.15 6.16 9.42
N ARG A 11 14.57 5.83 10.65
CA ARG A 11 14.47 4.47 11.25
C ARG A 11 13.08 3.84 11.06
N LEU A 12 12.04 4.67 11.01
CA LEU A 12 10.65 4.28 10.77
C LEU A 12 10.42 3.62 9.40
N ALA A 13 11.10 4.07 8.33
CA ALA A 13 10.95 3.51 6.99
C ALA A 13 11.58 2.11 6.88
N THR A 14 12.72 1.91 7.54
CA THR A 14 13.39 0.60 7.65
C THR A 14 12.58 -0.36 8.53
N ALA A 15 12.09 0.12 9.68
CA ALA A 15 11.22 -0.66 10.56
C ALA A 15 9.91 -1.06 9.87
N ALA A 16 9.30 -0.17 9.08
CA ALA A 16 8.10 -0.49 8.31
C ALA A 16 8.34 -1.54 7.23
N THR A 17 9.50 -1.49 6.56
CA THR A 17 9.88 -2.50 5.57
C THR A 17 10.08 -3.87 6.25
N GLY A 18 10.75 -3.90 7.41
CA GLY A 18 10.88 -5.12 8.21
C GLY A 18 9.53 -5.65 8.72
N TRP A 19 8.64 -4.76 9.15
CA TRP A 19 7.29 -5.11 9.59
C TRP A 19 6.47 -5.76 8.47
N VAL A 20 6.55 -5.24 7.24
CA VAL A 20 5.86 -5.84 6.09
C VAL A 20 6.32 -7.28 5.89
N VAL A 21 7.63 -7.54 5.89
CA VAL A 21 8.18 -8.89 5.73
C VAL A 21 7.71 -9.83 6.86
N VAL A 22 7.75 -9.37 8.11
CA VAL A 22 7.29 -10.16 9.26
C VAL A 22 5.80 -10.45 9.19
N SER A 23 4.98 -9.46 8.80
CA SER A 23 3.54 -9.63 8.65
C SER A 23 3.16 -10.64 7.57
N GLN A 24 3.94 -10.71 6.49
CA GLN A 24 3.73 -11.64 5.38
C GLN A 24 4.25 -13.06 5.70
N ALA A 25 5.20 -13.18 6.63
CA ALA A 25 5.65 -14.49 7.13
C ALA A 25 4.64 -15.14 8.09
N PHE A 26 3.63 -14.39 8.55
CA PHE A 26 2.60 -14.90 9.43
C PHE A 26 1.61 -15.78 8.63
N PRO A 27 1.35 -17.04 9.04
CA PRO A 27 0.45 -17.89 8.29
C PRO A 27 -1.00 -17.36 8.38
N PHE A 28 -1.61 -17.04 7.24
CA PHE A 28 -2.98 -16.51 7.18
C PHE A 28 -3.98 -17.40 7.92
N VAL A 29 -3.80 -18.72 7.82
CA VAL A 29 -4.65 -19.72 8.50
C VAL A 29 -4.70 -19.55 10.02
N LEU A 30 -3.65 -19.00 10.66
CA LEU A 30 -3.65 -18.77 12.11
C LEU A 30 -4.56 -17.60 12.52
N VAL A 31 -4.83 -16.67 11.59
CA VAL A 31 -5.61 -15.46 11.85
C VAL A 31 -7.08 -15.62 11.48
N ILE A 32 -7.47 -16.76 10.88
CA ILE A 32 -8.81 -16.97 10.34
C ILE A 32 -9.91 -16.92 11.42
N ILE A 33 -9.66 -17.54 12.59
CA ILE A 33 -10.61 -17.58 13.71
C ILE A 33 -10.85 -16.17 14.29
N PRO A 34 -9.81 -15.42 14.71
CA PRO A 34 -10.04 -14.08 15.25
C PRO A 34 -10.65 -13.13 14.20
N LEU A 35 -10.26 -13.25 12.93
CA LEU A 35 -10.84 -12.47 11.84
C LEU A 35 -12.33 -12.78 11.63
N PHE A 36 -12.71 -14.07 11.67
CA PHE A 36 -14.10 -14.50 11.60
C PHE A 36 -14.93 -13.91 12.75
N LEU A 37 -14.41 -13.90 13.98
CA LEU A 37 -15.11 -13.31 15.13
C LEU A 37 -15.30 -11.80 14.96
N ILE A 38 -14.31 -11.08 14.43
CA ILE A 38 -14.42 -9.65 14.13
C ILE A 38 -15.52 -9.41 13.09
N LEU A 39 -15.47 -10.12 11.96
CA LEU A 39 -16.49 -9.99 10.90
C LEU A 39 -17.89 -10.38 11.41
N LYS A 40 -17.99 -11.38 12.29
CA LYS A 40 -19.24 -11.79 12.94
C LYS A 40 -19.85 -10.64 13.74
N ASN A 41 -19.05 -10.04 14.61
CA ASN A 41 -19.51 -8.95 15.48
C ASN A 41 -19.88 -7.70 14.68
N LEU A 42 -19.23 -7.49 13.53
CA LEU A 42 -19.54 -6.41 12.60
C LEU A 42 -20.70 -6.74 11.63
N HIS A 43 -21.28 -7.94 11.70
CA HIS A 43 -22.31 -8.42 10.76
C HIS A 43 -21.87 -8.42 9.28
N LEU A 44 -20.57 -8.60 9.04
CA LEU A 44 -19.97 -8.62 7.71
C LEU A 44 -19.72 -10.04 7.16
N ILE A 45 -20.10 -11.07 7.92
CA ILE A 45 -20.05 -12.47 7.45
C ILE A 45 -20.93 -12.65 6.21
N ASN A 46 -20.42 -13.39 5.22
CA ASN A 46 -21.11 -13.68 3.95
C ASN A 46 -21.50 -12.43 3.15
N THR A 47 -20.78 -11.31 3.34
CA THR A 47 -20.97 -10.08 2.56
C THR A 47 -19.76 -9.81 1.68
N LEU A 48 -20.00 -9.18 0.53
CA LEU A 48 -18.91 -8.70 -0.34
C LEU A 48 -18.01 -7.69 0.38
N TRP A 49 -18.59 -6.84 1.24
CA TRP A 49 -17.84 -5.86 2.02
C TRP A 49 -16.88 -6.49 3.03
N GLY A 50 -17.32 -7.56 3.72
CA GLY A 50 -16.46 -8.34 4.59
C GLY A 50 -15.29 -8.95 3.83
N LEU A 51 -15.54 -9.52 2.66
CA LEU A 51 -14.51 -10.09 1.80
C LEU A 51 -13.52 -9.02 1.31
N ILE A 52 -14.00 -7.88 0.82
CA ILE A 52 -13.16 -6.75 0.40
C ILE A 52 -12.27 -6.28 1.55
N LEU A 53 -12.83 -6.12 2.76
CA LEU A 53 -12.08 -5.68 3.93
C LEU A 53 -10.89 -6.61 4.22
N VAL A 54 -11.13 -7.93 4.21
CA VAL A 54 -10.09 -8.93 4.45
C VAL A 54 -8.97 -8.82 3.42
N TYR A 55 -9.31 -8.80 2.14
CA TYR A 55 -8.31 -8.70 1.08
C TYR A 55 -7.54 -7.38 1.10
N VAL A 56 -8.21 -6.26 1.42
CA VAL A 56 -7.56 -4.96 1.55
C VAL A 56 -6.56 -5.00 2.71
N VAL A 57 -6.97 -5.47 3.90
CA VAL A 57 -6.08 -5.55 5.07
C VAL A 57 -4.88 -6.44 4.80
N TRP A 58 -5.08 -7.56 4.10
CA TRP A 58 -4.01 -8.51 3.79
C TRP A 58 -3.03 -7.98 2.73
N SER A 59 -3.53 -7.32 1.69
CA SER A 59 -2.71 -6.79 0.59
C SER A 59 -2.06 -5.44 0.91
N LEU A 60 -2.60 -4.68 1.87
CA LEU A 60 -2.14 -3.32 2.22
C LEU A 60 -0.63 -3.23 2.50
N PRO A 61 -0.03 -4.11 3.34
CA PRO A 61 1.37 -3.98 3.72
C PRO A 61 2.30 -4.09 2.51
N PHE A 62 2.04 -5.08 1.65
CA PHE A 62 2.82 -5.29 0.43
C PHE A 62 2.58 -4.18 -0.60
N ALA A 63 1.32 -3.78 -0.80
CA ALA A 63 0.98 -2.67 -1.70
C ALA A 63 1.67 -1.37 -1.29
N LEU A 64 1.69 -1.05 0.01
CA LEU A 64 2.39 0.12 0.55
C LEU A 64 3.89 0.02 0.35
N TRP A 65 4.48 -1.16 0.55
CA TRP A 65 5.90 -1.39 0.33
C TRP A 65 6.29 -1.21 -1.14
N MET A 66 5.52 -1.81 -2.05
CA MET A 66 5.71 -1.70 -3.50
C MET A 66 5.59 -0.24 -3.97
N LEU A 67 4.52 0.46 -3.59
CA LEU A 67 4.33 1.87 -3.91
C LEU A 67 5.42 2.77 -3.30
N ALA A 68 5.88 2.50 -2.09
CA ALA A 68 7.00 3.25 -1.49
C ALA A 68 8.29 3.05 -2.29
N GLY A 69 8.54 1.85 -2.82
CA GLY A 69 9.62 1.57 -3.77
C GLY A 69 9.52 2.44 -5.02
N TYR A 70 8.34 2.51 -5.63
CA TYR A 70 8.10 3.37 -6.81
C TYR A 70 8.29 4.86 -6.51
N VAL A 71 7.82 5.35 -5.36
CA VAL A 71 8.04 6.75 -4.97
C VAL A 71 9.53 7.06 -4.81
N ARG A 72 10.32 6.14 -4.22
CA ARG A 72 11.78 6.35 -4.09
C ARG A 72 12.50 6.40 -5.43
N ALA A 73 11.92 5.83 -6.48
CA ALA A 73 12.46 5.89 -7.83
C ALA A 73 12.15 7.22 -8.54
N VAL A 74 11.17 8.00 -8.06
CA VAL A 74 10.89 9.34 -8.58
C VAL A 74 12.03 10.28 -8.15
N PRO A 75 12.76 10.90 -9.10
CA PRO A 75 13.87 11.79 -8.78
C PRO A 75 13.43 12.95 -7.89
N ALA A 76 14.25 13.24 -6.87
CA ALA A 76 13.86 14.19 -5.84
C ALA A 76 13.77 15.63 -6.40
N GLU A 77 14.59 15.89 -7.41
CA GLU A 77 14.81 17.15 -8.10
C GLU A 77 13.54 17.63 -8.84
N LEU A 78 12.65 16.72 -9.23
CA LEU A 78 11.38 17.07 -9.88
C LEU A 78 10.43 17.81 -8.92
N GLU A 79 10.44 17.45 -7.64
CA GLU A 79 9.64 18.16 -6.64
C GLU A 79 10.26 19.51 -6.27
N GLU A 80 11.59 19.61 -6.32
CA GLU A 80 12.33 20.86 -6.11
C GLU A 80 12.11 21.83 -7.28
N ALA A 81 12.17 21.34 -8.52
CA ALA A 81 11.84 22.12 -9.71
C ALA A 81 10.40 22.65 -9.65
N ALA A 82 9.44 21.80 -9.28
CA ALA A 82 8.05 22.22 -9.08
C ALA A 82 7.93 23.31 -8.01
N ALA A 83 8.69 23.22 -6.91
CA ALA A 83 8.70 24.25 -5.88
C ALA A 83 9.32 25.57 -6.36
N VAL A 84 10.38 25.52 -7.18
CA VAL A 84 10.98 26.70 -7.84
C VAL A 84 9.98 27.37 -8.79
N ASP A 85 9.16 26.58 -9.49
CA ASP A 85 8.07 27.06 -10.35
C ASP A 85 6.84 27.56 -9.56
N GLY A 86 6.92 27.63 -8.22
CA GLY A 86 5.87 28.12 -7.35
C GLY A 86 4.72 27.13 -7.09
N ALA A 87 4.90 25.84 -7.39
CA ALA A 87 3.91 24.82 -7.06
C ALA A 87 3.92 24.49 -5.56
N GLY A 88 2.75 24.58 -4.92
CA GLY A 88 2.56 24.09 -3.55
C GLY A 88 2.56 22.56 -3.48
N ARG A 89 2.78 22.01 -2.28
CA ARG A 89 2.91 20.55 -2.01
C ARG A 89 1.83 19.68 -2.66
N VAL A 90 0.56 20.09 -2.58
CA VAL A 90 -0.56 19.33 -3.16
C VAL A 90 -0.48 19.31 -4.68
N ARG A 91 -0.13 20.44 -5.30
CA ARG A 91 0.03 20.55 -6.76
C ARG A 91 1.22 19.72 -7.23
N THR A 92 2.34 19.77 -6.52
CA THR A 92 3.51 18.91 -6.80
C THR A 92 3.13 17.42 -6.72
N LEU A 93 2.39 17.01 -5.69
CA LEU A 93 1.95 15.62 -5.53
C LEU A 93 1.05 15.18 -6.68
N VAL A 94 0.02 15.96 -7.04
CA VAL A 94 -0.99 15.56 -8.03
C VAL A 94 -0.50 15.72 -9.47
N SER A 95 0.24 16.79 -9.77
CA SER A 95 0.62 17.14 -11.14
C SER A 95 2.00 16.65 -11.56
N VAL A 96 2.89 16.33 -10.61
CA VAL A 96 4.26 15.87 -10.91
C VAL A 96 4.47 14.44 -10.44
N VAL A 97 4.22 14.17 -9.16
CA VAL A 97 4.54 12.86 -8.57
C VAL A 97 3.52 11.79 -9.00
N ALA A 98 2.22 12.05 -8.89
CA ALA A 98 1.18 11.05 -9.16
C ALA A 98 1.20 10.47 -10.59
N PRO A 99 1.41 11.24 -11.66
CA PRO A 99 1.53 10.70 -13.02
C PRO A 99 2.76 9.79 -13.17
N LEU A 100 3.88 10.14 -12.54
CA LEU A 100 5.11 9.33 -12.55
C LEU A 100 4.94 8.03 -11.75
N LEU A 101 4.05 8.03 -10.75
CA LEU A 101 3.68 6.83 -9.99
C LEU A 101 2.67 5.94 -10.71
N ALA A 102 2.00 6.40 -11.77
CA ALA A 102 0.93 5.66 -12.42
C ALA A 102 1.34 4.23 -12.83
N PRO A 103 2.52 3.98 -13.43
CA PRO A 103 2.96 2.62 -13.74
C PRO A 103 3.10 1.74 -12.48
N GLY A 104 3.58 2.32 -11.38
CA GLY A 104 3.70 1.63 -10.10
C GLY A 104 2.36 1.32 -9.45
N ILE A 105 1.39 2.22 -9.58
CA ILE A 105 0.01 2.01 -9.13
C ILE A 105 -0.63 0.85 -9.92
N VAL A 106 -0.48 0.84 -11.24
CA VAL A 106 -1.00 -0.24 -12.09
C VAL A 106 -0.37 -1.58 -11.74
N ALA A 107 0.96 -1.65 -11.59
CA ALA A 107 1.66 -2.87 -11.20
C ALA A 107 1.19 -3.39 -9.84
N THR A 108 1.03 -2.49 -8.86
CA THR A 108 0.56 -2.84 -7.51
C THR A 108 -0.88 -3.34 -7.53
N ALA A 109 -1.75 -2.71 -8.32
CA ALA A 109 -3.14 -3.10 -8.47
C ALA A 109 -3.28 -4.48 -9.12
N LEU A 110 -2.49 -4.76 -10.17
CA LEU A 110 -2.45 -6.06 -10.81
C LEU A 110 -1.96 -7.15 -9.86
N PHE A 111 -0.93 -6.86 -9.07
CA PHE A 111 -0.47 -7.79 -8.04
C PHE A 111 -1.60 -8.13 -7.06
N ALA A 112 -2.24 -7.11 -6.47
CA ALA A 112 -3.32 -7.32 -5.50
C ALA A 112 -4.50 -8.08 -6.12
N PHE A 113 -4.85 -7.78 -7.38
CA PHE A 113 -5.90 -8.48 -8.10
C PHE A 113 -5.57 -9.96 -8.30
N ILE A 114 -4.38 -10.29 -8.81
CA ILE A 114 -3.94 -11.68 -9.03
C ILE A 114 -3.92 -12.45 -7.71
N THR A 115 -3.43 -11.83 -6.62
CA THR A 115 -3.41 -12.44 -5.29
C THR A 115 -4.83 -12.76 -4.79
N ALA A 116 -5.76 -11.79 -4.87
CA ALA A 116 -7.13 -11.99 -4.44
C ALA A 116 -7.87 -13.02 -5.32
N TRP A 117 -7.57 -13.06 -6.62
CA TRP A 117 -8.15 -14.03 -7.54
C TRP A 117 -7.66 -15.46 -7.28
N ASN A 118 -6.39 -15.61 -6.86
CA ASN A 118 -5.78 -16.91 -6.62
C ASN A 118 -6.08 -17.53 -5.24
N GLU A 119 -6.68 -16.82 -4.29
CA GLU A 119 -6.88 -17.34 -2.92
C GLU A 119 -7.78 -18.59 -2.86
N PHE A 120 -8.59 -18.84 -3.89
CA PHE A 120 -9.51 -19.97 -3.98
C PHE A 120 -9.00 -21.15 -4.85
N PHE A 121 -7.78 -21.07 -5.39
CA PHE A 121 -7.14 -22.14 -6.17
C PHE A 121 -6.02 -22.83 -5.40
#